data_AF-A0A2D5G998-F1
#
_entry.id   AF-A0A2D5G998-F1
#
_cell.length_a   1.000
_cell.length_b   1.000
_cell.length_c   1.000
_cell.angle_alpha   90.00
_cell.angle_beta   90.00
_cell.angle_gamma   90.00
#
_symmetry.space_group_name_H-M   'P 1'
#
loop_
_entity.id
_entity.type
_entity.pdbx_description
1 polymer ?
#
loop_
_entity_poly.entity_id
_entity_poly.type
_entity_poly.pdbx_seq_one_letter_code
_entity_poly.pdbx_strand_id
1 'polypeptide(L)'
;MSTQTKTNLLGLTKSQMEAFFDSIGEKRFRATQLMKWIHHYGVDDFDEMSNLSKVLRAKLKEIAEVRGPEVVYKDFSEDGTRKWVLKVEGGSCIETVLIPMDDKRRTLCVSSQVGCSLDCSFCSTGKQGFQRNLTPAEIIGQVWVAQRSYGPRTDSANRPVTNVVMMGMGEPLMNFEPVMDSMELMLDDWGYGLSKRRVTLSTSGVVPAIEKMIGRTDVALAISLHAPNDELRNELVPINRKYPIKQLLDVCNRYLDTLGDNRSITIEYTLIAGINDQPEHVRQLIKLLRGFDCKINLIPFNPFPNNDYRRPSRNAIMRFQNALIDANYVVTVRSTRGDDIDAACGQLVGQVMDKTRRSAKYADQGEIENAQIIDAVQIHDTPNSGSTPA
;
A
#
# COMPACT_ATOMS: atom_id res chain seq x y z
N MET A 1 35.80 8.05 -6.99
CA MET A 1 35.53 7.04 -5.95
C MET A 1 34.30 6.28 -6.39
N SER A 2 34.40 4.97 -6.61
CA SER A 2 33.22 4.16 -6.91
C SER A 2 32.30 4.22 -5.69
N THR A 3 31.14 4.86 -5.81
CA THR A 3 30.09 4.82 -4.79
C THR A 3 29.65 3.37 -4.67
N GLN A 4 30.19 2.67 -3.67
CA GLN A 4 29.75 1.31 -3.35
C GLN A 4 28.26 1.36 -3.05
N THR A 5 27.46 0.67 -3.86
CA THR A 5 26.01 0.61 -3.67
C THR A 5 25.74 -0.07 -2.33
N LYS A 6 25.18 0.68 -1.37
CA LYS A 6 24.81 0.15 -0.07
C LYS A 6 23.63 -0.82 -0.21
N THR A 7 23.63 -1.86 0.62
CA THR A 7 22.49 -2.78 0.70
C THR A 7 21.39 -2.15 1.57
N ASN A 8 20.21 -1.93 1.00
CA ASN A 8 19.06 -1.46 1.78
C ASN A 8 18.44 -2.62 2.56
N LEU A 9 18.57 -2.58 3.88
CA LEU A 9 18.19 -3.67 4.78
C LEU A 9 16.68 -3.70 5.07
N LEU A 10 15.95 -2.62 4.75
CA LEU A 10 14.53 -2.49 5.07
C LEU A 10 13.66 -3.60 4.45
N GLY A 11 14.04 -4.07 3.26
CA GLY A 11 13.28 -5.06 2.48
C GLY A 11 13.75 -6.50 2.64
N LEU A 12 14.80 -6.77 3.42
CA LEU A 12 15.35 -8.13 3.53
C LEU A 12 14.52 -8.97 4.49
N THR A 13 14.04 -10.14 4.04
CA THR A 13 13.43 -11.14 4.91
C THR A 13 14.41 -11.60 5.98
N LYS A 14 13.93 -12.31 7.01
CA LYS A 14 14.81 -12.85 8.06
C LYS A 14 15.94 -13.71 7.48
N SER A 15 15.63 -14.60 6.55
CA SER A 15 16.62 -15.47 5.91
C SER A 15 17.63 -14.68 5.07
N GLN A 16 17.18 -13.66 4.34
CA GLN A 16 18.05 -12.75 3.58
C GLN A 16 18.93 -11.90 4.51
N MET A 17 18.40 -11.44 5.65
CA MET A 17 19.14 -10.69 6.67
C MET A 17 20.21 -11.58 7.34
N GLU A 18 19.88 -12.82 7.66
CA GLU A 18 20.83 -13.81 8.19
C GLU A 18 21.96 -14.07 7.19
N ALA A 19 21.64 -14.24 5.90
CA ALA A 19 22.63 -14.39 4.83
C ALA A 19 23.52 -13.15 4.67
N PHE A 20 22.94 -11.94 4.80
CA PHE A 20 23.70 -10.70 4.78
C PHE A 20 24.72 -10.65 5.93
N PHE A 21 24.32 -10.95 7.17
CA PHE A 21 25.25 -11.00 8.29
C PHE A 21 26.33 -12.08 8.13
N ASP A 22 25.98 -13.26 7.60
CA ASP A 22 26.93 -14.34 7.32
C ASP A 22 28.00 -13.89 6.30
N SER A 23 27.58 -13.20 5.22
CA SER A 23 28.48 -12.70 4.17
C SER A 23 29.50 -11.67 4.65
N ILE A 24 29.23 -11.01 5.77
CA ILE A 24 30.13 -10.02 6.38
C ILE A 24 30.88 -10.58 7.60
N GLY A 25 30.82 -11.90 7.83
CA GLY A 25 31.53 -12.58 8.92
C GLY A 25 30.94 -12.34 10.31
N GLU A 26 29.66 -11.96 10.38
CA GLU A 26 28.94 -11.73 11.63
C GLU A 26 27.99 -12.89 11.97
N LYS A 27 27.64 -13.02 13.24
CA LYS A 27 26.76 -14.11 13.69
C LYS A 27 25.31 -13.87 13.27
N ARG A 28 24.63 -14.91 12.76
CA ARG A 28 23.24 -14.87 12.26
C ARG A 28 22.22 -14.25 13.24
N PHE A 29 22.38 -14.44 14.55
CA PHE A 29 21.45 -13.85 15.52
C PHE A 29 21.37 -12.31 15.47
N ARG A 30 22.40 -11.64 14.92
CA ARG A 30 22.39 -10.19 14.69
C ARG A 30 21.24 -9.75 13.78
N ALA A 31 20.77 -10.62 12.88
CA ALA A 31 19.62 -10.37 12.02
C ALA A 31 18.38 -9.99 12.86
N THR A 32 18.01 -10.80 13.85
CA THR A 32 16.84 -10.55 14.69
C THR A 32 16.95 -9.27 15.51
N GLN A 33 18.17 -8.92 15.97
CA GLN A 33 18.40 -7.66 16.68
C GLN A 33 18.16 -6.46 15.76
N LEU A 34 18.68 -6.53 14.53
CA LEU A 34 18.55 -5.45 13.56
C LEU A 34 17.11 -5.29 13.06
N MET A 35 16.43 -6.40 12.73
CA MET A 35 15.03 -6.38 12.33
C MET A 35 14.14 -5.73 13.38
N LYS A 36 14.38 -6.02 14.68
CA LYS A 36 13.65 -5.39 15.78
C LYS A 36 13.83 -3.87 15.79
N TRP A 37 15.05 -3.37 15.58
CA TRP A 37 15.29 -1.92 15.48
C TRP A 37 14.57 -1.29 14.31
N ILE A 38 14.67 -1.92 13.13
CA ILE A 38 14.08 -1.39 11.90
C ILE A 38 12.55 -1.40 11.97
N HIS A 39 11.93 -2.54 12.33
CA HIS A 39 10.49 -2.74 12.15
C HIS A 39 9.65 -2.49 13.40
N HIS A 40 10.17 -2.80 14.61
CA HIS A 40 9.42 -2.51 15.84
C HIS A 40 9.61 -1.07 16.27
N TYR A 41 10.85 -0.60 16.28
CA TYR A 41 11.17 0.75 16.77
C TYR A 41 11.20 1.79 15.65
N GLY A 42 11.20 1.36 14.40
CA GLY A 42 11.19 2.27 13.26
C GLY A 42 12.53 2.97 13.06
N VAL A 43 13.64 2.48 13.60
CA VAL A 43 14.95 3.16 13.58
C VAL A 43 15.66 2.93 12.24
N ASP A 44 16.16 4.01 11.64
CA ASP A 44 16.93 4.03 10.40
C ASP A 44 18.42 4.41 10.59
N ASP A 45 18.82 4.89 11.78
CA ASP A 45 20.23 5.14 12.11
C ASP A 45 20.84 3.98 12.92
N PHE A 46 21.94 3.42 12.42
CA PHE A 46 22.68 2.37 13.12
C PHE A 46 23.27 2.84 14.46
N ASP A 47 23.54 4.14 14.66
CA ASP A 47 24.09 4.64 15.93
C ASP A 47 23.12 4.47 17.11
N GLU A 48 21.82 4.53 16.85
CA GLU A 48 20.76 4.39 17.87
C GLU A 48 20.63 2.94 18.36
N MET A 49 21.21 1.98 17.64
CA MET A 49 21.07 0.54 17.90
C MET A 49 22.00 0.08 19.03
N SER A 50 21.63 0.42 20.26
CA SER A 50 22.48 0.31 21.47
C SER A 50 23.03 -1.09 21.78
N ASN A 51 22.35 -2.15 21.33
CA ASN A 51 22.74 -3.55 21.53
C ASN A 51 23.69 -4.11 20.43
N LEU A 52 24.09 -3.28 19.46
CA LEU A 52 25.15 -3.57 18.49
C LEU A 52 26.48 -2.97 18.96
N SER A 53 27.60 -3.63 18.70
CA SER A 53 28.93 -3.08 19.03
C SER A 53 29.24 -1.86 18.17
N LYS A 54 30.07 -0.93 18.67
CA LYS A 54 30.51 0.25 17.90
C LYS A 54 31.17 -0.14 16.57
N VAL A 55 31.96 -1.22 16.58
CA VAL A 55 32.63 -1.77 15.39
C VAL A 55 31.60 -2.23 14.35
N LEU A 56 30.56 -2.94 14.78
CA LEU A 56 29.51 -3.41 13.86
C LEU A 56 28.69 -2.24 13.29
N ARG A 57 28.33 -1.25 14.12
CA ARG A 57 27.61 -0.05 13.63
C ARG A 57 28.41 0.69 12.57
N ALA A 58 29.71 0.90 12.80
CA ALA A 58 30.60 1.54 11.83
C ALA A 58 30.66 0.76 10.51
N LYS A 59 30.83 -0.57 10.58
CA LYS A 59 30.83 -1.44 9.41
C LYS A 59 29.52 -1.37 8.62
N LEU A 60 28.37 -1.45 9.30
CA LEU A 60 27.05 -1.37 8.67
C LEU A 60 26.86 -0.04 7.93
N LYS A 61 27.32 1.08 8.50
CA LYS A 61 27.25 2.40 7.84
C LYS A 61 28.01 2.46 6.52
N GLU A 62 29.07 1.68 6.35
CA GLU A 62 29.85 1.64 5.11
C GLU A 62 29.14 0.86 4.00
N ILE A 63 28.55 -0.30 4.35
CA ILE A 63 28.08 -1.29 3.35
C ILE A 63 26.56 -1.38 3.21
N ALA A 64 25.81 -0.80 4.13
CA ALA A 64 24.37 -0.95 4.23
C ALA A 64 23.67 0.35 4.67
N GLU A 65 22.37 0.37 4.50
CA GLU A 65 21.49 1.44 4.92
C GLU A 65 20.11 0.90 5.29
N VAL A 66 19.33 1.68 6.03
CA VAL A 66 17.91 1.45 6.24
C VAL A 66 17.20 2.66 5.64
N ARG A 67 16.61 2.48 4.45
CA ARG A 67 15.98 3.58 3.72
C ARG A 67 14.56 3.23 3.32
N GLY A 68 13.59 3.92 3.93
CA GLY A 68 12.19 3.92 3.49
C GLY A 68 11.95 4.89 2.34
N PRO A 69 10.76 4.81 1.69
CA PRO A 69 10.38 5.77 0.67
C PRO A 69 10.14 7.17 1.29
N GLU A 70 10.42 8.21 0.51
CA GLU A 70 10.27 9.60 0.94
C GLU A 70 8.79 10.00 0.98
N VAL A 71 8.32 10.54 2.11
CA VAL A 71 6.95 11.08 2.21
C VAL A 71 6.92 12.47 1.59
N VAL A 72 6.34 12.58 0.40
CA VAL A 72 6.22 13.87 -0.30
C VAL A 72 4.90 14.58 -0.02
N TYR A 73 3.89 13.84 0.44
CA TYR A 73 2.61 14.39 0.90
C TYR A 73 2.02 13.48 1.98
N LYS A 74 1.34 14.08 2.96
CA LYS A 74 0.56 13.37 3.97
C LYS A 74 -0.70 14.16 4.31
N ASP A 75 -1.79 13.46 4.56
CA ASP A 75 -3.05 14.05 4.97
C ASP A 75 -3.78 13.17 5.99
N PHE A 76 -4.56 13.80 6.86
CA PHE A 76 -5.22 13.17 7.99
C PHE A 76 -6.69 13.61 8.00
N SER A 77 -7.58 12.69 7.66
CA SER A 77 -9.02 12.90 7.70
C SER A 77 -9.51 13.01 9.15
N GLU A 78 -10.64 13.70 9.34
CA GLU A 78 -11.35 13.76 10.62
C GLU A 78 -11.80 12.38 11.11
N ASP A 79 -12.05 11.42 10.19
CA ASP A 79 -12.42 10.05 10.55
C ASP A 79 -11.24 9.19 11.03
N GLY A 80 -10.03 9.78 11.08
CA GLY A 80 -8.78 9.16 11.47
C GLY A 80 -8.04 8.46 10.34
N THR A 81 -8.60 8.41 9.12
CA THR A 81 -7.90 7.91 7.93
C THR A 81 -6.66 8.75 7.67
N ARG A 82 -5.53 8.06 7.44
CA ARG A 82 -4.25 8.71 7.12
C ARG A 82 -3.84 8.31 5.73
N LYS A 83 -3.46 9.28 4.91
CA LYS A 83 -2.97 9.04 3.55
C LYS A 83 -1.56 9.58 3.41
N TRP A 84 -0.72 8.82 2.70
CA TRP A 84 0.61 9.27 2.30
C TRP A 84 0.79 9.09 0.80
N VAL A 85 1.44 10.07 0.18
CA VAL A 85 2.07 9.91 -1.13
C VAL A 85 3.55 9.75 -0.91
N LEU A 86 4.08 8.64 -1.41
CA LEU A 86 5.44 8.20 -1.20
C LEU A 86 6.19 8.24 -2.52
N LYS A 87 7.32 8.94 -2.54
CA LYS A 87 8.24 8.94 -3.67
C LYS A 87 9.16 7.73 -3.56
N VAL A 88 9.14 6.94 -4.62
CA VAL A 88 9.90 5.70 -4.77
C VAL A 88 11.07 5.91 -5.73
N GLU A 89 11.96 4.92 -5.86
CA GLU A 89 13.12 5.04 -6.73
C GLU A 89 12.73 5.35 -8.18
N GLY A 90 13.53 6.17 -8.87
CA GLY A 90 13.16 6.72 -10.19
C GLY A 90 12.17 7.89 -10.13
N GLY A 91 11.86 8.42 -8.94
CA GLY A 91 11.16 9.70 -8.76
C GLY A 91 9.64 9.64 -8.95
N SER A 92 9.08 8.46 -9.15
CA SER A 92 7.64 8.27 -9.27
C SER A 92 6.99 8.14 -7.90
N CYS A 93 5.66 8.27 -7.83
CA CYS A 93 4.93 8.30 -6.56
C CYS A 93 3.90 7.17 -6.49
N ILE A 94 3.71 6.64 -5.27
CA ILE A 94 2.65 5.70 -4.93
C ILE A 94 1.85 6.21 -3.73
N GLU A 95 0.68 5.63 -3.50
CA GLU A 95 -0.15 5.94 -2.34
C GLU A 95 -0.17 4.78 -1.33
N THR A 96 -0.25 5.13 -0.05
CA THR A 96 -0.64 4.19 1.01
C THR A 96 -1.62 4.87 1.96
N VAL A 97 -2.58 4.09 2.46
CA VAL A 97 -3.72 4.62 3.23
C VAL A 97 -3.95 3.74 4.45
N LEU A 98 -3.90 4.33 5.64
CA LEU A 98 -4.24 3.66 6.89
C LEU A 98 -5.67 4.03 7.28
N ILE A 99 -6.52 3.02 7.41
CA ILE A 99 -7.95 3.20 7.68
C ILE A 99 -8.26 2.62 9.07
N PRO A 100 -8.57 3.45 10.08
CA PRO A 100 -9.10 2.97 11.34
C PRO A 100 -10.55 2.50 11.15
N MET A 101 -10.83 1.28 11.58
CA MET A 101 -12.19 0.71 11.57
C MET A 101 -12.86 0.93 12.94
N ASP A 102 -12.12 0.68 14.00
CA ASP A 102 -12.49 0.82 15.41
C ASP A 102 -11.20 0.94 16.25
N ASP A 103 -11.33 1.03 17.58
CA ASP A 103 -10.20 1.18 18.51
C ASP A 103 -9.16 0.05 18.44
N LYS A 104 -9.53 -1.11 17.90
CA LYS A 104 -8.71 -2.33 17.88
C LYS A 104 -8.23 -2.70 16.49
N ARG A 105 -8.80 -2.12 15.42
CA ARG A 105 -8.50 -2.48 14.03
C ARG A 105 -8.14 -1.26 13.19
N ARG A 106 -6.89 -1.25 12.72
CA ARG A 106 -6.35 -0.31 11.74
C ARG A 106 -5.79 -1.07 10.54
N THR A 107 -6.35 -0.82 9.37
CA THR A 107 -6.01 -1.53 8.14
C THR A 107 -5.20 -0.64 7.21
N LEU A 108 -3.98 -1.06 6.88
CA LEU A 108 -3.12 -0.36 5.93
C LEU A 108 -3.31 -0.93 4.53
N CYS A 109 -3.61 -0.06 3.57
CA CYS A 109 -3.66 -0.36 2.15
C CYS A 109 -2.29 -0.11 1.53
N VAL A 110 -1.68 -1.16 0.97
CA VAL A 110 -0.30 -1.16 0.46
C VAL A 110 -0.30 -1.37 -1.06
N SER A 111 0.45 -0.54 -1.76
CA SER A 111 0.75 -0.61 -3.19
C SER A 111 1.87 -1.61 -3.48
N SER A 112 1.78 -2.32 -4.61
CA SER A 112 2.78 -3.30 -5.07
C SER A 112 3.50 -2.88 -6.35
N GLN A 113 2.97 -1.91 -7.10
CA GLN A 113 3.56 -1.43 -8.35
C GLN A 113 3.38 0.10 -8.47
N VAL A 114 4.17 0.72 -9.34
CA VAL A 114 3.89 2.07 -9.81
C VAL A 114 2.99 1.97 -11.04
N GLY A 115 1.71 2.29 -10.86
CA GLY A 115 0.68 2.06 -11.85
C GLY A 115 0.23 0.59 -11.88
N CYS A 116 -0.54 0.19 -12.91
CA CYS A 116 -1.01 -1.18 -13.08
C CYS A 116 -1.26 -1.50 -14.57
N SER A 117 -0.85 -2.69 -15.02
CA SER A 117 -0.95 -3.10 -16.43
C SER A 117 -2.27 -3.80 -16.79
N LEU A 118 -3.14 -4.06 -15.81
CA LEU A 118 -4.36 -4.85 -16.02
C LEU A 118 -5.52 -4.07 -16.68
N ASP A 119 -5.44 -2.74 -16.71
CA ASP A 119 -6.43 -1.85 -17.35
C ASP A 119 -7.89 -2.16 -16.98
N CYS A 120 -8.15 -2.43 -15.69
CA CYS A 120 -9.51 -2.56 -15.19
C CYS A 120 -10.24 -1.22 -15.41
N SER A 121 -11.36 -1.24 -16.12
CA SER A 121 -12.01 -0.03 -16.65
C SER A 121 -12.51 0.93 -15.55
N PHE A 122 -12.79 0.39 -14.35
CA PHE A 122 -13.27 1.11 -13.18
C PHE A 122 -12.15 1.50 -12.20
N CYS A 123 -10.87 1.34 -12.57
CA CYS A 123 -9.73 1.61 -11.69
C CYS A 123 -8.94 2.85 -12.13
N SER A 124 -8.79 3.84 -11.24
CA SER A 124 -7.96 5.03 -11.50
C SER A 124 -6.51 4.67 -11.84
N THR A 125 -5.93 3.74 -11.09
CA THR A 125 -4.54 3.27 -11.31
C THR A 125 -4.37 2.58 -12.67
N GLY A 126 -5.37 1.84 -13.15
CA GLY A 126 -5.30 1.21 -14.48
C GLY A 126 -5.16 2.25 -15.60
N LYS A 127 -5.83 3.40 -15.46
CA LYS A 127 -5.76 4.51 -16.41
C LYS A 127 -4.42 5.26 -16.41
N GLN A 128 -3.62 5.15 -15.35
CA GLN A 128 -2.29 5.74 -15.28
C GLN A 128 -1.23 4.93 -16.05
N GLY A 129 -1.59 3.72 -16.51
CA GLY A 129 -0.66 2.79 -17.13
C GLY A 129 0.24 2.09 -16.11
N PHE A 130 1.22 1.35 -16.60
CA PHE A 130 2.22 0.65 -15.79
C PHE A 130 3.62 1.23 -16.05
N GLN A 131 4.40 1.39 -14.99
CA GLN A 131 5.78 1.83 -15.11
C GLN A 131 6.76 0.75 -14.64
N ARG A 132 6.70 0.36 -13.36
CA ARG A 132 7.58 -0.68 -12.80
C ARG A 132 6.99 -1.35 -11.56
N ASN A 133 7.57 -2.49 -11.23
CA ASN A 133 7.36 -3.16 -9.95
C ASN A 133 8.08 -2.42 -8.81
N LEU A 134 7.50 -2.46 -7.62
CA LEU A 134 8.15 -1.99 -6.40
C LEU A 134 9.12 -3.05 -5.85
N THR A 135 10.21 -2.61 -5.23
CA THR A 135 11.13 -3.48 -4.50
C THR A 135 10.52 -3.90 -3.16
N PRO A 136 11.03 -4.96 -2.48
CA PRO A 136 10.57 -5.30 -1.14
C PRO A 136 10.65 -4.12 -0.16
N ALA A 137 11.73 -3.34 -0.22
CA ALA A 137 11.95 -2.16 0.63
C ALA A 137 10.89 -1.07 0.39
N GLU A 138 10.42 -0.89 -0.85
CA GLU A 138 9.37 0.07 -1.19
C GLU A 138 7.97 -0.40 -0.76
N ILE A 139 7.71 -1.72 -0.81
CA ILE A 139 6.45 -2.31 -0.35
C ILE A 139 6.38 -2.27 1.18
N ILE A 140 7.36 -2.87 1.87
CA ILE A 140 7.37 -2.91 3.33
C ILE A 140 7.61 -1.53 3.95
N GLY A 141 8.27 -0.63 3.21
CA GLY A 141 8.45 0.77 3.59
C GLY A 141 7.14 1.53 3.79
N GLN A 142 6.06 1.12 3.13
CA GLN A 142 4.72 1.68 3.38
C GLN A 142 4.24 1.34 4.79
N VAL A 143 4.43 0.10 5.23
CA VAL A 143 4.11 -0.34 6.60
C VAL A 143 5.01 0.39 7.61
N TRP A 144 6.28 0.56 7.26
CA TRP A 144 7.26 1.25 8.09
C TRP A 144 6.90 2.73 8.31
N VAL A 145 6.52 3.45 7.25
CA VAL A 145 6.04 4.84 7.32
C VAL A 145 4.79 4.94 8.20
N ALA A 146 3.81 4.05 7.98
CA ALA A 146 2.59 4.03 8.76
C ALA A 146 2.87 3.76 10.26
N GLN A 147 3.75 2.81 10.57
CA GLN A 147 4.20 2.50 11.93
C GLN A 147 4.87 3.71 12.58
N ARG A 148 5.84 4.34 11.90
CA ARG A 148 6.54 5.54 12.40
C ARG A 148 5.61 6.72 12.66
N SER A 149 4.48 6.82 11.95
CA SER A 149 3.49 7.90 12.17
C SER A 149 2.81 7.87 13.54
N TYR A 150 2.98 6.80 14.31
CA TYR A 150 2.49 6.66 15.69
C TYR A 150 3.63 6.54 16.73
N GLY A 151 4.89 6.63 16.29
CA GLY A 151 6.07 6.44 17.13
C GLY A 151 6.52 4.97 17.26
N PRO A 152 7.57 4.70 18.07
CA PRO A 152 8.09 3.35 18.26
C PRO A 152 7.05 2.46 18.92
N ARG A 153 7.05 1.16 18.57
CA ARG A 153 6.18 0.17 19.21
C ARG A 153 6.62 -0.04 20.67
N THR A 154 5.91 0.59 21.59
CA THR A 154 6.13 0.45 23.04
C THR A 154 5.27 -0.65 23.66
N ASP A 155 4.16 -1.02 23.02
CA ASP A 155 3.23 -2.06 23.46
C ASP A 155 2.84 -3.00 22.30
N SER A 156 2.65 -4.27 22.64
CA SER A 156 2.18 -5.31 21.74
C SER A 156 0.67 -5.27 21.47
N ALA A 157 -0.12 -4.70 22.39
CA ALA A 157 -1.58 -4.65 22.30
C ALA A 157 -2.07 -3.47 21.46
N ASN A 158 -1.42 -2.30 21.55
CA ASN A 158 -1.80 -1.12 20.75
C ASN A 158 -0.89 -0.91 19.52
N ARG A 159 -1.03 -1.77 18.50
CA ARG A 159 -0.21 -1.68 17.27
C ARG A 159 -0.78 -0.68 16.25
N PRO A 160 0.00 0.28 15.75
CA PRO A 160 -0.42 1.24 14.73
C PRO A 160 -1.05 0.61 13.49
N VAL A 161 -0.49 -0.51 13.04
CA VAL A 161 -1.03 -1.33 11.95
C VAL A 161 -1.41 -2.69 12.53
N THR A 162 -2.67 -3.08 12.36
CA THR A 162 -3.17 -4.39 12.83
C THR A 162 -3.53 -5.31 11.68
N ASN A 163 -3.78 -4.74 10.51
CA ASN A 163 -4.15 -5.42 9.28
C ASN A 163 -3.45 -4.77 8.09
N VAL A 164 -3.08 -5.56 7.10
CA VAL A 164 -2.55 -5.08 5.81
C VAL A 164 -3.38 -5.68 4.70
N VAL A 165 -3.73 -4.87 3.70
CA VAL A 165 -4.36 -5.32 2.46
C VAL A 165 -3.52 -4.87 1.27
N MET A 166 -3.19 -5.80 0.38
CA MET A 166 -2.52 -5.52 -0.89
C MET A 166 -3.56 -5.07 -1.92
N MET A 167 -4.17 -3.92 -1.66
CA MET A 167 -5.24 -3.31 -2.47
C MET A 167 -4.90 -1.86 -2.86
N GLY A 168 -3.63 -1.48 -2.73
CA GLY A 168 -3.12 -0.20 -3.21
C GLY A 168 -2.95 -0.22 -4.73
N MET A 169 -1.93 0.46 -5.22
CA MET A 169 -1.63 0.55 -6.64
C MET A 169 -0.94 -0.73 -7.11
N GLY A 170 -1.41 -1.30 -8.22
CA GLY A 170 -0.79 -2.47 -8.86
C GLY A 170 -1.54 -3.79 -8.67
N GLU A 171 -1.15 -4.78 -9.46
CA GLU A 171 -1.55 -6.18 -9.28
C GLU A 171 -0.43 -6.91 -8.51
N PRO A 172 -0.65 -7.28 -7.23
CA PRO A 172 0.39 -7.91 -6.41
C PRO A 172 1.00 -9.16 -7.04
N LEU A 173 0.20 -9.98 -7.72
CA LEU A 173 0.71 -11.23 -8.32
C LEU A 173 1.54 -11.03 -9.59
N MET A 174 1.51 -9.83 -10.18
CA MET A 174 2.45 -9.43 -11.24
C MET A 174 3.78 -8.89 -10.67
N ASN A 175 3.87 -8.75 -9.35
CA ASN A 175 5.10 -8.43 -8.62
C ASN A 175 5.39 -9.49 -7.54
N PHE A 176 5.40 -10.76 -7.95
CA PHE A 176 5.33 -11.91 -7.04
C PHE A 176 6.40 -11.93 -5.95
N GLU A 177 7.68 -12.03 -6.29
CA GLU A 177 8.74 -12.18 -5.27
C GLU A 177 8.81 -11.01 -4.28
N PRO A 178 8.83 -9.73 -4.72
CA PRO A 178 8.84 -8.62 -3.77
C PRO A 178 7.63 -8.57 -2.84
N VAL A 179 6.45 -8.97 -3.35
CA VAL A 179 5.23 -9.06 -2.53
C VAL A 179 5.34 -10.20 -1.53
N MET A 180 5.83 -11.38 -1.92
CA MET A 180 6.00 -12.51 -1.01
C MET A 180 6.99 -12.18 0.11
N ASP A 181 8.15 -11.61 -0.21
CA ASP A 181 9.16 -11.20 0.78
C ASP A 181 8.60 -10.14 1.75
N SER A 182 7.83 -9.18 1.24
CA SER A 182 7.22 -8.16 2.08
C SER A 182 6.13 -8.72 2.99
N MET A 183 5.31 -9.66 2.51
CA MET A 183 4.31 -10.34 3.35
C MET A 183 4.99 -11.21 4.40
N GLU A 184 6.10 -11.87 4.08
CA GLU A 184 6.91 -12.61 5.06
C GLU A 184 7.36 -11.69 6.21
N LEU A 185 7.86 -10.49 5.88
CA LEU A 185 8.20 -9.47 6.89
C LEU A 185 6.99 -8.97 7.69
N MET A 186 5.81 -8.84 7.07
CA MET A 186 4.57 -8.48 7.78
C MET A 186 4.19 -9.53 8.82
N LEU A 187 4.45 -10.81 8.54
CA LEU A 187 4.09 -11.94 9.40
C LEU A 187 5.15 -12.25 10.46
N ASP A 188 6.43 -12.02 10.18
CA ASP A 188 7.55 -12.37 11.07
C ASP A 188 7.47 -11.63 12.41
N ASP A 189 7.69 -12.34 13.52
CA ASP A 189 7.64 -11.80 14.89
C ASP A 189 8.71 -10.74 15.18
N TRP A 190 9.81 -10.72 14.42
CA TRP A 190 10.85 -9.68 14.46
C TRP A 190 10.58 -8.56 13.46
N GLY A 191 9.62 -8.75 12.55
CA GLY A 191 9.10 -7.77 11.61
C GLY A 191 7.90 -7.02 12.18
N TYR A 192 6.67 -7.39 11.78
CA TYR A 192 5.45 -6.76 12.32
C TYR A 192 4.56 -7.73 13.12
N GLY A 193 4.83 -9.04 13.04
CA GLY A 193 4.12 -10.10 13.75
C GLY A 193 2.62 -10.10 13.49
N LEU A 194 2.18 -9.73 12.28
CA LEU A 194 0.77 -9.72 11.93
C LEU A 194 0.28 -11.15 11.75
N SER A 195 -0.97 -11.41 12.14
CA SER A 195 -1.59 -12.70 11.84
C SER A 195 -1.78 -12.86 10.34
N LYS A 196 -1.53 -14.06 9.81
CA LYS A 196 -1.87 -14.45 8.43
C LYS A 196 -3.33 -14.18 8.03
N ARG A 197 -4.26 -14.16 9.00
CA ARG A 197 -5.67 -13.81 8.78
C ARG A 197 -5.92 -12.31 8.65
N ARG A 198 -4.91 -11.49 8.92
CA ARG A 198 -4.97 -10.01 8.92
C ARG A 198 -4.08 -9.39 7.84
N VAL A 199 -3.31 -10.19 7.12
CA VAL A 199 -2.63 -9.81 5.88
C VAL A 199 -3.43 -10.42 4.73
N THR A 200 -4.01 -9.58 3.88
CA THR A 200 -4.83 -10.01 2.75
C THR A 200 -4.19 -9.62 1.44
N LEU A 201 -3.89 -10.61 0.59
CA LEU A 201 -3.53 -10.38 -0.80
C LEU A 201 -4.80 -10.29 -1.63
N SER A 202 -4.96 -9.21 -2.41
CA SER A 202 -6.03 -9.09 -3.41
C SER A 202 -5.45 -9.29 -4.81
N THR A 203 -6.16 -10.03 -5.67
CA THR A 203 -5.74 -10.22 -7.07
C THR A 203 -6.93 -10.17 -8.03
N SER A 204 -6.68 -9.67 -9.24
CA SER A 204 -7.60 -9.71 -10.38
C SER A 204 -7.62 -11.08 -11.08
N GLY A 205 -6.78 -12.02 -10.64
CA GLY A 205 -6.83 -13.41 -11.10
C GLY A 205 -5.69 -13.81 -12.04
N VAL A 206 -4.44 -13.53 -11.65
CA VAL A 206 -3.25 -14.08 -12.34
C VAL A 206 -3.10 -15.56 -11.96
N VAL A 207 -3.88 -16.44 -12.59
CA VAL A 207 -4.04 -17.86 -12.18
C VAL A 207 -2.71 -18.59 -11.96
N PRO A 208 -1.70 -18.53 -12.85
CA PRO A 208 -0.42 -19.21 -12.61
C PRO A 208 0.34 -18.68 -11.38
N ALA A 209 0.13 -17.42 -11.01
CA ALA A 209 0.76 -16.84 -9.82
C ALA A 209 0.01 -17.21 -8.54
N ILE A 210 -1.32 -17.38 -8.58
CA ILE A 210 -2.07 -17.96 -7.45
C ILE A 210 -1.59 -19.39 -7.21
N GLU A 211 -1.39 -20.18 -8.27
CA GLU A 211 -0.84 -21.53 -8.15
C GLU A 211 0.53 -21.52 -7.45
N LYS A 212 1.42 -20.57 -7.80
CA LYS A 212 2.72 -20.41 -7.15
C LYS A 212 2.62 -20.00 -5.67
N MET A 213 1.50 -19.42 -5.22
CA MET A 213 1.32 -19.12 -3.80
C MET A 213 1.16 -20.39 -2.96
N ILE A 214 0.68 -21.49 -3.56
CA ILE A 214 0.47 -22.76 -2.88
C ILE A 214 1.82 -23.28 -2.36
N GLY A 215 1.93 -23.45 -1.05
CA GLY A 215 3.18 -23.83 -0.37
C GLY A 215 4.19 -22.70 -0.18
N ARG A 216 3.99 -21.51 -0.77
CA ARG A 216 4.83 -20.32 -0.55
C ARG A 216 4.31 -19.42 0.57
N THR A 217 2.99 -19.28 0.71
CA THR A 217 2.37 -18.43 1.72
C THR A 217 0.99 -18.96 2.10
N ASP A 218 0.52 -18.55 3.28
CA ASP A 218 -0.81 -18.86 3.79
C ASP A 218 -1.54 -17.59 4.26
N VAL A 219 -1.33 -16.46 3.59
CA VAL A 219 -2.09 -15.22 3.85
C VAL A 219 -3.57 -15.36 3.45
N ALA A 220 -4.41 -14.44 3.93
CA ALA A 220 -5.78 -14.34 3.43
C ALA A 220 -5.80 -13.93 1.96
N LEU A 221 -6.73 -14.46 1.17
CA LEU A 221 -6.86 -14.19 -0.26
C LEU A 221 -8.22 -13.53 -0.55
N ALA A 222 -8.16 -12.43 -1.30
CA ALA A 222 -9.31 -11.73 -1.86
C ALA A 222 -9.23 -11.73 -3.40
N ILE A 223 -10.38 -11.88 -4.06
CA ILE A 223 -10.49 -11.94 -5.51
C ILE A 223 -11.32 -10.77 -6.01
N SER A 224 -10.70 -9.94 -6.84
CA SER A 224 -11.32 -8.87 -7.60
C SER A 224 -12.15 -9.45 -8.74
N LEU A 225 -13.37 -9.89 -8.43
CA LEU A 225 -14.25 -10.60 -9.36
C LEU A 225 -15.02 -9.62 -10.27
N HIS A 226 -15.76 -8.68 -9.68
CA HIS A 226 -16.43 -7.55 -10.33
C HIS A 226 -17.51 -7.84 -11.40
N ALA A 227 -17.74 -9.09 -11.77
CA ALA A 227 -18.79 -9.48 -12.70
C ALA A 227 -19.23 -10.93 -12.46
N PRO A 228 -20.50 -11.28 -12.76
CA PRO A 228 -21.05 -12.60 -12.48
C PRO A 228 -20.93 -13.60 -13.65
N ASN A 229 -20.36 -13.17 -14.78
CA ASN A 229 -20.17 -13.96 -16.00
C ASN A 229 -18.92 -13.47 -16.75
N ASP A 230 -18.39 -14.31 -17.65
CA ASP A 230 -17.14 -14.03 -18.36
C ASP A 230 -17.28 -12.88 -19.35
N GLU A 231 -18.44 -12.71 -19.99
CA GLU A 231 -18.71 -11.67 -20.98
C GLU A 231 -18.51 -10.28 -20.35
N LEU A 232 -19.21 -10.01 -19.26
CA LEU A 232 -19.09 -8.74 -18.53
C LEU A 232 -17.71 -8.61 -17.87
N ARG A 233 -17.14 -9.71 -17.36
CA ARG A 233 -15.81 -9.66 -16.74
C ARG A 233 -14.71 -9.34 -17.75
N ASN A 234 -14.83 -9.79 -18.99
CA ASN A 234 -13.90 -9.44 -20.06
C ASN A 234 -13.88 -7.92 -20.32
N GLU A 235 -15.01 -7.24 -20.18
CA GLU A 235 -15.11 -5.79 -20.33
C GLU A 235 -14.51 -5.04 -19.13
N LEU A 236 -14.86 -5.46 -17.93
CA LEU A 236 -14.47 -4.75 -16.70
C LEU A 236 -13.05 -5.07 -16.23
N VAL A 237 -12.61 -6.32 -16.40
CA VAL A 237 -11.36 -6.89 -15.89
C VAL A 237 -10.68 -7.69 -17.01
N PRO A 238 -9.94 -7.02 -17.93
CA PRO A 238 -9.48 -7.62 -19.19
C PRO A 238 -8.68 -8.93 -19.08
N ILE A 239 -7.96 -9.15 -17.96
CA ILE A 239 -7.22 -10.39 -17.71
C ILE A 239 -8.13 -11.64 -17.73
N ASN A 240 -9.44 -11.48 -17.56
CA ASN A 240 -10.40 -12.57 -17.67
C ASN A 240 -10.38 -13.29 -19.02
N ARG A 241 -10.06 -12.57 -20.11
CA ARG A 241 -9.92 -13.17 -21.45
C ARG A 241 -8.82 -14.24 -21.48
N LYS A 242 -7.79 -14.06 -20.65
CA LYS A 242 -6.67 -15.01 -20.51
C LYS A 242 -6.95 -16.07 -19.46
N TYR A 243 -7.57 -15.68 -18.34
CA TYR A 243 -7.90 -16.55 -17.22
C TYR A 243 -9.37 -16.39 -16.83
N PRO A 244 -10.28 -17.15 -17.48
CA PRO A 244 -11.73 -17.07 -17.23
C PRO A 244 -12.12 -17.41 -15.79
N ILE A 245 -13.32 -16.98 -15.37
CA ILE A 245 -13.79 -17.08 -13.99
C ILE A 245 -13.67 -18.51 -13.45
N LYS A 246 -14.05 -19.52 -14.24
CA LYS A 246 -13.97 -20.92 -13.79
C LYS A 246 -12.54 -21.30 -13.40
N GLN A 247 -11.55 -20.98 -14.23
CA GLN A 247 -10.14 -21.29 -13.93
C GLN A 247 -9.66 -20.55 -12.69
N LEU A 248 -10.11 -19.31 -12.52
CA LEU A 248 -9.82 -18.50 -11.33
C LEU A 248 -10.38 -19.13 -10.05
N LEU A 249 -11.65 -19.53 -10.05
CA LEU A 249 -12.27 -20.16 -8.88
C LEU A 249 -11.66 -21.54 -8.60
N ASP A 250 -11.34 -22.32 -9.64
CA ASP A 250 -10.69 -23.62 -9.50
C ASP A 250 -9.33 -23.51 -8.79
N VAL A 251 -8.48 -22.55 -9.16
CA VAL A 251 -7.19 -22.34 -8.46
C VAL A 251 -7.36 -21.78 -7.06
N CYS A 252 -8.39 -20.96 -6.81
CA CYS A 252 -8.70 -20.48 -5.48
C CYS A 252 -9.11 -21.62 -4.54
N ASN A 253 -9.89 -22.59 -5.02
CA ASN A 253 -10.23 -23.79 -4.25
C ASN A 253 -8.96 -24.59 -3.94
N ARG A 254 -8.08 -24.82 -4.92
CA ARG A 254 -6.79 -25.50 -4.65
C ARG A 254 -5.96 -24.78 -3.61
N TYR A 255 -5.91 -23.45 -3.66
CA TYR A 255 -5.24 -22.66 -2.62
C TYR A 255 -5.88 -22.91 -1.25
N LEU A 256 -7.21 -22.78 -1.13
CA LEU A 256 -7.96 -23.04 0.11
C LEU A 256 -7.75 -24.47 0.65
N ASP A 257 -7.74 -25.48 -0.20
CA ASP A 257 -7.59 -26.89 0.21
C ASP A 257 -6.24 -27.17 0.89
N THR A 258 -5.21 -26.35 0.59
CA THR A 258 -3.90 -26.46 1.25
C THR A 258 -3.83 -25.75 2.60
N LEU A 259 -4.87 -25.00 2.96
CA LEU A 259 -4.93 -24.23 4.19
C LEU A 259 -5.47 -25.13 5.31
N GLY A 260 -4.64 -25.44 6.31
CA GLY A 260 -5.00 -26.33 7.42
C GLY A 260 -6.04 -25.80 8.42
N ASP A 261 -6.83 -24.78 8.07
CA ASP A 261 -7.87 -24.17 8.89
C ASP A 261 -9.04 -23.69 8.01
N ASN A 262 -10.26 -23.67 8.56
CA ASN A 262 -11.45 -23.21 7.85
C ASN A 262 -11.31 -21.74 7.43
N ARG A 263 -10.97 -21.53 6.16
CA ARG A 263 -10.82 -20.23 5.52
C ARG A 263 -11.78 -20.11 4.34
N SER A 264 -12.16 -18.87 4.07
CA SER A 264 -13.04 -18.52 2.96
C SER A 264 -12.36 -17.45 2.12
N ILE A 265 -12.51 -17.52 0.80
CA ILE A 265 -12.09 -16.44 -0.08
C ILE A 265 -12.98 -15.22 0.12
N THR A 266 -12.40 -14.02 0.07
CA THR A 266 -13.20 -12.79 -0.01
C THR A 266 -13.40 -12.42 -1.47
N ILE A 267 -14.63 -12.40 -1.94
CA ILE A 267 -15.00 -11.90 -3.26
C ILE A 267 -15.20 -10.39 -3.17
N GLU A 268 -14.35 -9.63 -3.84
CA GLU A 268 -14.50 -8.18 -3.99
C GLU A 268 -15.35 -7.91 -5.25
N TYR A 269 -16.46 -7.18 -5.05
CA TYR A 269 -17.41 -6.86 -6.12
C TYR A 269 -17.77 -5.38 -6.09
N THR A 270 -17.02 -4.58 -6.86
CA THR A 270 -17.37 -3.21 -7.20
C THR A 270 -18.72 -3.13 -7.91
N LEU A 271 -19.71 -2.49 -7.27
CA LEU A 271 -21.03 -2.24 -7.84
C LEU A 271 -21.02 -0.94 -8.64
N ILE A 272 -21.40 -1.03 -9.91
CA ILE A 272 -21.42 0.06 -10.90
C ILE A 272 -22.83 0.19 -11.45
N ALA A 273 -23.38 1.40 -11.37
CA ALA A 273 -24.79 1.68 -11.66
C ALA A 273 -25.14 1.33 -13.11
N GLY A 274 -26.13 0.46 -13.30
CA GLY A 274 -26.64 0.05 -14.61
C GLY A 274 -25.72 -0.90 -15.38
N ILE A 275 -24.56 -1.29 -14.83
CA ILE A 275 -23.58 -2.14 -15.50
C ILE A 275 -23.58 -3.54 -14.90
N ASN A 276 -23.43 -3.67 -13.58
CA ASN A 276 -23.29 -4.97 -12.91
C ASN A 276 -24.09 -5.07 -11.60
N ASP A 277 -25.02 -4.15 -11.36
CA ASP A 277 -25.80 -4.00 -10.10
C ASP A 277 -27.29 -4.38 -10.25
N GLN A 278 -27.71 -4.83 -11.43
CA GLN A 278 -29.10 -5.19 -11.73
C GLN A 278 -29.53 -6.57 -11.19
N PRO A 279 -30.85 -6.84 -11.02
CA PRO A 279 -31.36 -8.10 -10.45
C PRO A 279 -30.90 -9.38 -11.16
N GLU A 280 -30.67 -9.33 -12.47
CA GLU A 280 -30.11 -10.43 -13.25
C GLU A 280 -28.67 -10.75 -12.84
N HIS A 281 -27.85 -9.74 -12.55
CA HIS A 281 -26.45 -9.91 -12.19
C HIS A 281 -26.30 -10.61 -10.83
N VAL A 282 -27.12 -10.23 -9.83
CA VAL A 282 -27.07 -10.91 -8.52
C VAL A 282 -27.51 -12.37 -8.61
N ARG A 283 -28.52 -12.68 -9.45
CA ARG A 283 -28.94 -14.08 -9.68
C ARG A 283 -27.84 -14.90 -10.36
N GLN A 284 -27.16 -14.32 -11.34
CA GLN A 284 -26.01 -14.94 -11.98
C GLN A 284 -24.86 -15.15 -10.99
N LEU A 285 -24.58 -14.17 -10.13
CA LEU A 285 -23.53 -14.25 -9.11
C LEU A 285 -23.79 -15.38 -8.11
N ILE A 286 -25.04 -15.49 -7.61
CA ILE A 286 -25.47 -16.57 -6.72
C ILE A 286 -25.30 -17.94 -7.38
N LYS A 287 -25.64 -18.03 -8.67
CA LYS A 287 -25.45 -19.27 -9.43
C LYS A 287 -23.97 -19.62 -9.60
N LEU A 288 -23.14 -18.62 -9.92
CA LEU A 288 -21.71 -18.77 -10.14
C LEU A 288 -20.98 -19.23 -8.88
N LEU A 289 -21.27 -18.62 -7.73
CA LEU A 289 -20.59 -18.87 -6.45
C LEU A 289 -21.21 -20.03 -5.66
N ARG A 290 -22.15 -20.79 -6.24
CA ARG A 290 -22.80 -21.88 -5.54
C ARG A 290 -21.79 -22.98 -5.21
N GLY A 291 -21.66 -23.31 -3.92
CA GLY A 291 -20.70 -24.31 -3.44
C GLY A 291 -19.25 -23.81 -3.38
N PHE A 292 -19.02 -22.51 -3.58
CA PHE A 292 -17.71 -21.89 -3.40
C PHE A 292 -17.66 -21.17 -2.05
N ASP A 293 -16.74 -21.59 -1.18
CA ASP A 293 -16.62 -21.06 0.19
C ASP A 293 -16.06 -19.64 0.19
N CYS A 294 -16.98 -18.68 0.26
CA CYS A 294 -16.63 -17.28 0.19
C CYS A 294 -17.48 -16.36 1.07
N LYS A 295 -16.92 -15.17 1.29
CA LYS A 295 -17.62 -13.99 1.77
C LYS A 295 -17.62 -12.96 0.64
N ILE A 296 -18.64 -12.14 0.55
CA ILE A 296 -18.78 -11.16 -0.52
C ILE A 296 -18.67 -9.76 0.07
N ASN A 297 -17.73 -8.98 -0.44
CA ASN A 297 -17.55 -7.58 -0.09
C ASN A 297 -18.00 -6.72 -1.28
N LEU A 298 -19.16 -6.07 -1.12
CA LEU A 298 -19.71 -5.14 -2.09
C LEU A 298 -19.04 -3.78 -1.92
N ILE A 299 -18.45 -3.26 -3.00
CA ILE A 299 -17.79 -1.95 -3.00
C ILE A 299 -18.61 -1.01 -3.89
N PRO A 300 -19.41 -0.09 -3.34
CA PRO A 300 -20.06 0.92 -4.16
C PRO A 300 -18.99 1.72 -4.93
N PHE A 301 -19.15 1.87 -6.25
CA PHE A 301 -18.17 2.58 -7.08
C PHE A 301 -17.90 4.00 -6.55
N ASN A 302 -16.62 4.38 -6.51
CA ASN A 302 -16.16 5.72 -6.16
C ASN A 302 -15.75 6.44 -7.46
N PRO A 303 -16.47 7.49 -7.88
CA PRO A 303 -16.14 8.23 -9.10
C PRO A 303 -14.74 8.83 -9.06
N PHE A 304 -14.12 8.95 -10.22
CA PHE A 304 -12.87 9.67 -10.43
C PHE A 304 -12.89 10.38 -11.79
N PRO A 305 -12.04 11.39 -12.03
CA PRO A 305 -12.05 12.15 -13.27
C PRO A 305 -11.92 11.27 -14.52
N ASN A 306 -12.60 11.65 -15.60
CA ASN A 306 -12.55 10.99 -16.92
C ASN A 306 -13.04 9.52 -16.92
N ASN A 307 -14.02 9.18 -16.09
CA ASN A 307 -14.73 7.90 -16.11
C ASN A 307 -16.25 8.12 -16.14
N ASP A 308 -16.95 7.38 -17.00
CA ASP A 308 -18.41 7.46 -17.19
C ASP A 308 -19.23 6.60 -16.21
N TYR A 309 -18.56 5.75 -15.44
CA TYR A 309 -19.21 4.91 -14.43
C TYR A 309 -19.77 5.73 -13.28
N ARG A 310 -20.86 5.23 -12.70
CA ARG A 310 -21.58 5.90 -11.63
C ARG A 310 -21.77 4.99 -10.44
N ARG A 311 -21.80 5.60 -9.26
CA ARG A 311 -22.17 4.94 -8.00
C ARG A 311 -23.64 4.53 -8.06
N PRO A 312 -24.00 3.27 -7.78
CA PRO A 312 -25.39 2.85 -7.65
C PRO A 312 -26.14 3.59 -6.56
N SER A 313 -27.47 3.67 -6.70
CA SER A 313 -28.31 4.16 -5.62
C SER A 313 -28.22 3.26 -4.38
N ARG A 314 -28.42 3.84 -3.19
CA ARG A 314 -28.47 3.07 -1.93
C ARG A 314 -29.47 1.91 -2.00
N ASN A 315 -30.64 2.14 -2.61
CA ASN A 315 -31.67 1.11 -2.76
C ASN A 315 -31.22 -0.04 -3.66
N ALA A 316 -30.48 0.23 -4.74
CA ALA A 316 -29.91 -0.82 -5.60
C ALA A 316 -28.88 -1.67 -4.82
N ILE A 317 -27.98 -1.02 -4.09
CA ILE A 317 -26.97 -1.69 -3.25
C ILE A 317 -27.64 -2.59 -2.22
N MET A 318 -28.64 -2.08 -1.48
CA MET A 318 -29.34 -2.87 -0.46
C MET A 318 -30.11 -4.05 -1.06
N ARG A 319 -30.74 -3.88 -2.24
CA ARG A 319 -31.42 -5.00 -2.92
C ARG A 319 -30.43 -6.08 -3.36
N PHE A 320 -29.28 -5.69 -3.92
CA PHE A 320 -28.24 -6.62 -4.32
C PHE A 320 -27.67 -7.36 -3.10
N GLN A 321 -27.40 -6.63 -2.02
CA GLN A 321 -26.94 -7.20 -0.74
C GLN A 321 -27.95 -8.20 -0.17
N ASN A 322 -29.22 -7.80 -0.05
CA ASN A 322 -30.26 -8.64 0.54
C ASN A 322 -30.45 -9.94 -0.25
N ALA A 323 -30.44 -9.87 -1.59
CA ALA A 323 -30.54 -11.07 -2.42
C ALA A 323 -29.38 -12.06 -2.19
N LEU A 324 -28.17 -11.57 -1.94
CA LEU A 324 -27.02 -12.42 -1.58
C LEU A 324 -27.14 -13.00 -0.15
N ILE A 325 -27.63 -12.20 0.80
CA ILE A 325 -27.89 -12.66 2.19
C ILE A 325 -28.98 -13.73 2.20
N ASP A 326 -30.08 -13.54 1.46
CA ASP A 326 -31.16 -14.50 1.32
C ASP A 326 -30.68 -15.82 0.67
N ALA A 327 -29.59 -15.77 -0.09
CA ALA A 327 -28.89 -16.93 -0.63
C ALA A 327 -27.83 -17.51 0.33
N ASN A 328 -27.81 -17.10 1.60
CA ASN A 328 -26.93 -17.54 2.67
C ASN A 328 -25.44 -17.16 2.53
N TYR A 329 -25.11 -16.11 1.76
CA TYR A 329 -23.75 -15.56 1.76
C TYR A 329 -23.54 -14.58 2.91
N VAL A 330 -22.31 -14.53 3.44
CA VAL A 330 -21.87 -13.44 4.32
C VAL A 330 -21.52 -12.24 3.43
N VAL A 331 -22.27 -11.15 3.57
CA VAL A 331 -22.15 -9.98 2.69
C VAL A 331 -21.88 -8.72 3.50
N THR A 332 -20.81 -8.00 3.16
CA THR A 332 -20.52 -6.67 3.68
C THR A 332 -20.62 -5.63 2.58
N VAL A 333 -21.05 -4.42 2.92
CA VAL A 333 -20.95 -3.27 2.02
C VAL A 333 -19.87 -2.36 2.58
N ARG A 334 -18.85 -2.07 1.78
CA ARG A 334 -17.75 -1.20 2.18
C ARG A 334 -18.26 0.24 2.31
N SER A 335 -18.17 0.79 3.52
CA SER A 335 -18.37 2.22 3.76
C SER A 335 -17.24 3.01 3.08
N THR A 336 -17.56 4.13 2.45
CA THR A 336 -16.52 5.06 2.02
C THR A 336 -15.85 5.68 3.25
N ARG A 337 -14.53 5.86 3.20
CA ARG A 337 -13.67 6.36 4.29
C ARG A 337 -12.65 7.33 3.72
N GLY A 338 -12.37 8.42 4.42
CA GLY A 338 -11.47 9.47 3.95
C GLY A 338 -11.89 10.13 2.64
N ASP A 339 -13.20 10.32 2.42
CA ASP A 339 -13.73 11.00 1.21
C ASP A 339 -13.27 12.45 1.10
N ASP A 340 -13.05 13.12 2.24
CA ASP A 340 -12.54 14.48 2.36
C ASP A 340 -11.09 14.65 1.87
N ILE A 341 -10.32 13.55 1.82
CA ILE A 341 -8.90 13.54 1.43
C ILE A 341 -8.64 12.67 0.20
N ASP A 342 -9.68 12.38 -0.60
CA ASP A 342 -9.61 11.50 -1.78
C ASP A 342 -8.88 10.17 -1.46
N ALA A 343 -9.22 9.50 -0.36
CA ALA A 343 -8.48 8.35 0.14
C ALA A 343 -8.57 7.08 -0.74
N ALA A 344 -9.34 7.10 -1.82
CA ALA A 344 -9.38 5.98 -2.75
C ALA A 344 -8.05 5.87 -3.54
N CYS A 345 -7.68 4.63 -3.83
CA CYS A 345 -6.38 4.29 -4.41
C CYS A 345 -6.14 4.99 -5.76
N GLY A 346 -5.01 5.70 -5.86
CA GLY A 346 -4.49 6.28 -7.10
C GLY A 346 -5.16 7.59 -7.52
N GLN A 347 -5.97 8.23 -6.69
CA GLN A 347 -6.64 9.48 -7.06
C GLN A 347 -5.76 10.73 -6.94
N LEU A 348 -4.70 10.71 -6.12
CA LEU A 348 -3.87 11.89 -5.81
C LEU A 348 -2.46 11.87 -6.42
N VAL A 349 -1.93 10.71 -6.85
CA VAL A 349 -0.58 10.61 -7.44
C VAL A 349 -0.38 11.63 -8.57
N GLY A 350 -1.35 11.78 -9.47
CA GLY A 350 -1.27 12.71 -10.60
C GLY A 350 -1.21 14.19 -10.16
N GLN A 351 -1.95 14.55 -9.11
CA GLN A 351 -2.03 15.94 -8.62
C GLN A 351 -0.76 16.36 -7.87
N VAL A 352 -0.19 15.44 -7.07
CA VAL A 352 1.03 15.71 -6.30
C VAL A 352 2.22 15.85 -7.24
N MET A 353 2.36 14.99 -8.25
CA MET A 353 3.47 15.14 -9.22
C MET A 353 3.41 16.44 -10.03
N ASP A 354 2.22 16.95 -10.38
CA ASP A 354 2.08 18.25 -11.06
C ASP A 354 2.47 19.41 -10.12
N LYS A 355 2.01 19.40 -8.86
CA LYS A 355 2.40 20.42 -7.86
C LYS A 355 3.90 20.42 -7.59
N THR A 356 4.52 19.26 -7.37
CA THR A 356 5.97 19.17 -7.11
C THR A 356 6.79 19.63 -8.33
N ARG A 357 6.35 19.34 -9.55
CA ARG A 357 6.99 19.83 -10.79
C ARG A 357 6.87 21.35 -10.93
N ARG A 358 5.72 21.94 -10.59
CA ARG A 358 5.55 23.40 -10.60
C ARG A 358 6.44 24.06 -9.55
N SER A 359 6.42 23.56 -8.31
CA SER A 359 7.28 24.08 -7.24
C SER A 359 8.77 23.96 -7.56
N ALA A 360 9.21 22.85 -8.16
CA ALA A 360 10.60 22.69 -8.61
C ALA A 360 10.96 23.67 -9.73
N LYS A 361 10.06 23.94 -10.70
CA LYS A 361 10.29 24.96 -11.73
C LYS A 361 10.37 26.38 -11.17
N TYR A 362 9.59 26.71 -10.15
CA TYR A 362 9.68 28.02 -9.48
C TYR A 362 10.95 28.14 -8.64
N ALA A 363 11.43 27.06 -8.04
CA ALA A 363 12.71 27.05 -7.33
C ALA A 363 13.92 27.19 -8.28
N ASP A 364 13.93 26.49 -9.41
CA ASP A 364 14.96 26.63 -10.46
C ASP A 364 14.96 28.02 -11.12
N GLN A 365 13.82 28.70 -11.14
CA GLN A 365 13.70 30.08 -11.65
C GLN A 365 14.02 31.15 -10.60
N GLY A 366 14.20 30.77 -9.33
CA GLY A 366 14.51 31.66 -8.21
C GLY A 366 16.00 31.83 -7.89
N GLU A 367 16.89 31.08 -8.54
CA GLU A 367 18.36 31.23 -8.40
C GLU A 367 19.01 32.08 -9.51
N ILE A 368 18.21 32.82 -10.28
CA ILE A 368 18.69 33.96 -11.07
C ILE A 368 18.23 35.24 -10.37
N GLU A 369 18.77 35.48 -9.18
CA GLU A 369 18.62 36.76 -8.49
C GLU A 369 19.92 37.54 -8.50
N ASN A 370 19.78 38.83 -8.82
CA ASN A 370 20.43 39.89 -8.04
C ASN A 370 21.96 39.84 -7.97
N ALA A 371 22.60 40.17 -9.09
CA ALA A 371 23.85 40.93 -9.07
C ALA A 371 23.56 42.31 -9.66
N GLN A 372 23.84 43.38 -8.90
CA GLN A 372 23.58 44.80 -9.17
C GLN A 372 22.11 45.17 -8.92
N ILE A 373 21.78 45.87 -7.84
CA ILE A 373 22.12 47.28 -7.61
C ILE A 373 22.38 47.50 -6.11
N ILE A 374 23.63 47.82 -5.78
CA ILE A 374 23.99 48.59 -4.59
C ILE A 374 24.18 50.01 -5.11
N ASP A 375 23.29 50.93 -4.74
CA ASP A 375 23.63 52.29 -4.32
C ASP A 375 22.38 53.20 -4.20
N ALA A 376 22.47 54.13 -3.25
CA ALA A 376 21.58 55.26 -2.98
C ALA A 376 20.33 55.00 -2.10
N VAL A 377 20.55 54.92 -0.79
CA VAL A 377 19.74 55.71 0.16
C VAL A 377 20.69 56.40 1.14
N GLN A 378 20.87 57.70 0.94
CA GLN A 378 21.51 58.62 1.89
C GLN A 378 20.66 58.71 3.16
N ILE A 379 21.28 58.39 4.30
CA ILE A 379 20.75 58.72 5.62
C ILE A 379 21.30 60.12 5.97
N HIS A 380 20.42 61.12 5.87
CA HIS A 380 20.56 62.36 6.62
C HIS A 380 19.71 62.22 7.87
N ASP A 381 20.33 62.12 9.04
CA ASP A 381 19.83 62.80 10.24
C ASP A 381 20.95 63.00 11.26
N THR A 382 21.03 64.24 11.74
CA THR A 382 22.07 64.87 12.56
C THR A 382 22.10 64.38 14.02
N PRO A 383 23.25 64.50 14.71
CA PRO A 383 23.34 64.25 16.14
C PRO A 383 22.92 65.51 16.93
N ASN A 384 22.19 65.34 18.04
CA ASN A 384 22.21 66.34 19.08
C ASN A 384 22.29 65.71 20.47
N SER A 385 23.18 66.33 21.25
CA SER A 385 23.69 65.98 22.55
C SER A 385 22.70 66.17 23.69
N GLY A 386 22.83 65.35 24.73
CA GLY A 386 22.96 65.88 26.10
C GLY A 386 21.90 65.49 27.13
N SER A 387 22.43 65.07 28.28
CA SER A 387 21.88 65.11 29.65
C SER A 387 21.07 63.93 30.21
N THR A 388 21.77 63.13 31.02
CA THR A 388 21.36 62.47 32.28
C THR A 388 20.73 63.46 33.29
N PRO A 389 20.25 63.10 34.51
CA PRO A 389 20.04 61.76 35.13
C PRO A 389 18.73 61.61 35.95
N ALA A 390 18.40 60.38 36.36
CA ALA A 390 18.11 59.95 37.74
C ALA A 390 17.65 58.48 37.75
#